data_AF-A0A949Y0U1-F1
#
_entry.id   AF-A0A949Y0U1-F1
#
_cell.length_a   1.000
_cell.length_b   1.000
_cell.length_c   1.000
_cell.angle_alpha   90.00
_cell.angle_beta   90.00
_cell.angle_gamma   90.00
#
_symmetry.space_group_name_H-M   'P 1'
#
loop_
_entity.id
_entity.type
_entity.pdbx_description
1 polymer ?
#
loop_
_entity_poly.entity_id
_entity_poly.type
_entity_poly.pdbx_seq_one_letter_code
_entity_poly.pdbx_strand_id
1 'polypeptide(L)'
;EAYTEDEVGGEARTVLKFHPRLAPIKAAIFPLVKKDGMPEKAQAIERELKRRFPVFYDEKGAIGRRYRRQDEAGTPFCITVDGQTLTDDTVTIRDRDSCRQWRVPSAGVARALQDLLEGQPIPGDE
;
A
#
# COMPACT_ATOMS: atom_id res chain seq x y z
N GLU A 1 -4.34 22.19 6.75
CA GLU A 1 -4.43 21.42 8.01
C GLU A 1 -4.29 19.94 7.64
N ALA A 2 -3.33 19.21 8.23
CA ALA A 2 -2.95 17.85 7.77
C ALA A 2 -3.70 16.71 8.50
N TYR A 3 -4.53 17.05 9.49
CA TYR A 3 -5.33 16.12 10.28
C TYR A 3 -6.75 16.09 9.74
N THR A 4 -7.29 14.90 9.51
CA THR A 4 -8.70 14.72 9.13
C THR A 4 -9.25 13.49 9.85
N GLU A 5 -10.40 13.65 10.51
CA GLU A 5 -11.25 12.56 10.97
C GLU A 5 -12.17 12.18 9.81
N ASP A 6 -12.15 10.93 9.40
CA ASP A 6 -12.88 10.41 8.25
C ASP A 6 -13.53 9.09 8.66
N GLU A 7 -14.58 8.62 7.98
CA GLU A 7 -15.31 7.41 8.39
C GLU A 7 -15.16 6.30 7.35
N VAL A 8 -14.72 5.11 7.78
CA VAL A 8 -14.67 3.90 6.92
C VAL A 8 -15.47 2.80 7.58
N GLY A 9 -16.56 2.40 6.94
CA GLY A 9 -17.42 1.33 7.46
C GLY A 9 -18.08 1.66 8.80
N GLY A 10 -18.31 2.95 9.09
CA GLY A 10 -18.92 3.42 10.34
C GLY A 10 -17.94 3.57 11.51
N GLU A 11 -16.63 3.39 11.29
CA GLU A 11 -15.60 3.67 12.30
C GLU A 11 -14.77 4.90 11.90
N ALA A 12 -14.57 5.80 12.86
CA ALA A 12 -13.68 6.94 12.72
C ALA A 12 -12.24 6.47 12.44
N ARG A 13 -11.61 7.04 11.41
CA ARG A 13 -10.20 6.91 11.10
C ARG A 13 -9.53 8.28 11.25
N THR A 14 -8.36 8.26 11.88
CA THR A 14 -7.43 9.40 11.81
C THR A 14 -6.55 9.20 10.57
N VAL A 15 -6.47 10.22 9.72
CA VAL A 15 -5.62 10.17 8.52
C VAL A 15 -4.77 11.42 8.40
N LEU A 16 -3.46 11.24 8.13
CA LEU A 16 -2.57 12.32 7.74
C LEU A 16 -2.51 12.42 6.21
N LYS A 17 -3.19 13.44 5.66
CA LYS A 17 -3.32 13.62 4.20
C LYS A 17 -2.11 14.35 3.60
N PHE A 18 -0.90 13.78 3.74
CA PHE A 18 0.25 14.28 3.01
C PHE A 18 0.07 14.08 1.50
N HIS A 19 0.42 15.09 0.72
CA HIS A 19 0.55 14.94 -0.73
C HIS A 19 1.51 13.76 -1.02
N PRO A 20 1.21 12.84 -1.95
CA PRO A 20 2.01 11.62 -2.16
C PRO A 20 3.52 11.89 -2.34
N ARG A 21 3.86 12.98 -3.04
CA ARG A 21 5.25 13.45 -3.22
C ARG A 21 5.95 13.92 -1.92
N LEU A 22 5.22 14.37 -0.92
CA LEU A 22 5.76 14.86 0.36
C LEU A 22 5.76 13.82 1.48
N ALA A 23 4.97 12.76 1.36
CA ALA A 23 4.87 11.73 2.40
C ALA A 23 6.26 11.12 2.73
N PRO A 24 6.64 10.98 4.02
CA PRO A 24 7.94 10.43 4.40
C PRO A 24 8.15 8.98 3.95
N ILE A 25 7.06 8.19 4.00
CA ILE A 25 6.99 6.82 3.51
C ILE A 25 6.05 6.83 2.31
N LYS A 26 6.48 6.27 1.18
CA LYS A 26 5.73 6.26 -0.08
C LYS A 26 4.79 5.06 -0.19
N ALA A 27 5.26 3.91 0.27
CA ALA A 27 4.46 2.70 0.28
C ALA A 27 4.75 1.86 1.52
N ALA A 28 3.70 1.21 2.03
CA ALA A 28 3.83 0.15 3.02
C ALA A 28 3.50 -1.21 2.40
N ILE A 29 4.29 -2.25 2.66
CA ILE A 29 4.15 -3.57 2.07
C ILE A 29 3.77 -4.58 3.15
N PHE A 30 2.72 -5.35 2.89
CA PHE A 30 2.08 -6.24 3.86
C PHE A 30 1.80 -7.62 3.27
N PRO A 31 2.21 -8.73 3.92
CA PRO A 31 1.62 -10.03 3.62
C PRO A 31 0.24 -10.14 4.28
N LEU A 32 -0.76 -10.68 3.61
CA LEU A 32 -2.11 -10.83 4.17
C LEU A 32 -2.07 -11.72 5.42
N VAL A 33 -1.33 -12.83 5.36
CA VAL A 33 -1.05 -13.72 6.49
C VAL A 33 0.45 -14.00 6.64
N LYS A 34 0.88 -14.37 7.84
CA LYS A 34 2.28 -14.70 8.17
C LYS A 34 2.67 -16.14 7.84
N LYS A 35 2.27 -16.63 6.68
CA LYS A 35 2.52 -18.02 6.26
C LYS A 35 2.37 -18.17 4.75
N ASP A 36 2.54 -19.40 4.29
CA ASP A 36 2.25 -19.81 2.91
C ASP A 36 3.08 -19.05 1.86
N GLY A 37 4.31 -18.61 2.19
CA GLY A 37 5.19 -17.91 1.23
C GLY A 37 4.88 -16.42 1.01
N MET A 38 3.80 -15.90 1.61
CA MET A 38 3.41 -14.49 1.44
C MET A 38 4.43 -13.51 2.04
N PRO A 39 5.00 -13.75 3.25
CA PRO A 39 6.04 -12.88 3.80
C PRO A 39 7.27 -12.79 2.89
N GLU A 40 7.71 -13.91 2.31
CA GLU A 40 8.87 -13.99 1.44
C GLU A 40 8.66 -13.18 0.15
N LYS A 41 7.48 -13.30 -0.46
CA LYS A 41 7.10 -12.53 -1.65
C LYS A 41 6.98 -11.03 -1.32
N ALA A 42 6.37 -10.68 -0.18
CA ALA A 42 6.26 -9.30 0.29
C ALA A 42 7.64 -8.66 0.57
N GLN A 43 8.55 -9.40 1.19
CA GLN A 43 9.93 -8.95 1.38
C GLN A 43 10.71 -8.82 0.06
N ALA A 44 10.45 -9.68 -0.93
CA ALA A 44 11.06 -9.53 -2.25
C ALA A 44 10.63 -8.22 -2.92
N ILE A 45 9.33 -7.89 -2.86
CA ILE A 45 8.78 -6.63 -3.36
C ILE A 45 9.35 -5.43 -2.57
N GLU A 46 9.43 -5.52 -1.24
CA GLU A 46 10.06 -4.48 -0.42
C GLU A 46 11.51 -4.22 -0.85
N ARG A 47 12.30 -5.29 -1.06
CA ARG A 47 13.70 -5.18 -1.48
C ARG A 47 13.86 -4.52 -2.85
N GLU A 48 12.91 -4.74 -3.75
CA GLU A 48 12.87 -4.08 -5.06
C GLU A 48 12.54 -2.58 -4.90
N LEU A 49 11.46 -2.27 -4.19
CA LEU A 49 10.94 -0.91 -4.06
C LEU A 49 11.86 0.00 -3.24
N LYS A 50 12.49 -0.50 -2.17
CA LYS A 50 13.33 0.31 -1.28
C LYS A 50 14.57 0.89 -1.95
N ARG A 51 14.96 0.36 -3.11
CA ARG A 51 16.06 0.91 -3.92
C ARG A 51 15.70 2.27 -4.55
N ARG A 52 14.40 2.57 -4.68
CA ARG A 52 13.87 3.73 -5.40
C ARG A 52 13.01 4.62 -4.52
N PHE A 53 12.36 4.07 -3.51
CA PHE A 53 11.39 4.77 -2.69
C PHE A 53 11.60 4.50 -1.19
N PRO A 54 11.34 5.48 -0.32
CA PRO A 54 11.11 5.23 1.10
C PRO A 54 9.89 4.30 1.27
N VAL A 55 10.12 3.07 1.72
CA VAL A 55 9.05 2.08 1.94
C VAL A 55 9.14 1.47 3.33
N PHE A 56 8.02 0.91 3.77
CA PHE A 56 7.87 0.27 5.07
C PHE A 56 7.34 -1.16 4.90
N TYR A 57 7.84 -2.11 5.68
CA TYR A 57 7.31 -3.49 5.70
C TYR A 57 6.69 -3.79 7.05
N ASP A 58 5.50 -4.40 7.05
CA ASP A 58 4.89 -4.89 8.29
C ASP A 58 3.99 -6.10 8.10
N GLU A 59 4.12 -7.02 9.04
CA GLU A 59 3.35 -8.26 9.10
C GLU A 59 2.61 -8.41 10.43
N LYS A 60 2.84 -7.52 11.41
CA LYS A 60 2.25 -7.62 12.75
C LYS A 60 0.79 -7.14 12.75
N GLY A 61 -0.09 -7.99 13.29
CA GLY A 61 -1.52 -7.68 13.45
C GLY A 61 -2.35 -7.87 12.17
N ALA A 62 -3.68 -7.74 12.32
CA ALA A 62 -4.61 -7.85 11.21
C ALA A 62 -4.38 -6.75 10.16
N ILE A 63 -4.75 -7.02 8.89
CA ILE A 63 -4.54 -6.09 7.77
C ILE A 63 -5.20 -4.73 7.99
N GLY A 64 -6.42 -4.69 8.56
CA GLY A 64 -7.11 -3.44 8.88
C GLY A 64 -6.35 -2.57 9.88
N ARG A 65 -5.72 -3.16 10.91
CA ARG A 65 -4.87 -2.43 11.87
C ARG A 65 -3.58 -1.94 11.24
N ARG A 66 -3.09 -2.61 10.19
CA ARG A 66 -1.92 -2.18 9.42
C ARG A 66 -2.26 -0.97 8.56
N TYR A 67 -3.39 -1.01 7.85
CA TYR A 67 -3.88 0.16 7.11
C TYR A 67 -4.08 1.38 8.01
N ARG A 68 -4.75 1.24 9.16
CA ARG A 68 -4.93 2.37 10.10
C ARG A 68 -3.61 3.02 10.52
N ARG A 69 -2.61 2.22 10.89
CA ARG A 69 -1.28 2.75 11.26
C ARG A 69 -0.61 3.51 10.12
N GLN A 70 -0.87 3.13 8.87
CA GLN A 70 -0.32 3.84 7.71
C GLN A 70 -1.12 5.07 7.34
N ASP A 71 -2.44 5.01 7.46
CA ASP A 71 -3.32 6.16 7.29
C ASP A 71 -2.94 7.25 8.31
N GLU A 72 -2.68 6.89 9.57
CA GLU A 72 -2.16 7.76 10.64
C GLU A 72 -0.73 8.25 10.37
N ALA A 73 0.16 7.40 9.82
CA ALA A 73 1.51 7.80 9.45
C ALA A 73 1.56 8.68 8.19
N GLY A 74 0.44 8.79 7.46
CA GLY A 74 0.31 9.52 6.21
C GLY A 74 0.98 8.85 5.01
N THR A 75 1.23 7.55 5.08
CA THR A 75 1.71 6.76 3.94
C THR A 75 0.62 6.70 2.87
N PRO A 76 0.86 7.15 1.63
CA PRO A 76 -0.19 7.32 0.63
C PRO A 76 -0.66 5.98 0.05
N PHE A 77 0.23 4.99 -0.08
CA PHE A 77 -0.10 3.70 -0.69
C PHE A 77 0.24 2.51 0.21
N CYS A 78 -0.63 1.51 0.22
CA CYS A 78 -0.35 0.22 0.86
C CYS A 78 -0.40 -0.90 -0.18
N ILE A 79 0.61 -1.77 -0.19
CA ILE A 79 0.75 -2.90 -1.10
C ILE A 79 0.53 -4.19 -0.30
N THR A 80 -0.50 -4.93 -0.65
CA THR A 80 -0.87 -6.18 0.02
C THR A 80 -0.59 -7.37 -0.88
N VAL A 81 0.13 -8.34 -0.34
CA VAL A 81 0.41 -9.65 -0.93
C VAL A 81 -0.57 -10.65 -0.35
N ASP A 82 -1.45 -11.18 -1.18
CA ASP A 82 -2.47 -12.16 -0.79
C ASP A 82 -2.16 -13.56 -1.38
N GLY A 83 -3.02 -14.54 -1.12
CA GLY A 83 -2.83 -15.89 -1.66
C GLY A 83 -2.96 -15.96 -3.18
N GLN A 84 -3.72 -15.05 -3.78
CA GLN A 84 -3.87 -14.99 -5.22
C GLN A 84 -2.60 -14.39 -5.86
N THR A 85 -1.87 -13.49 -5.18
CA THR A 85 -0.53 -13.04 -5.61
C THR A 85 0.43 -14.19 -5.88
N LEU A 86 0.36 -15.27 -5.11
CA LEU A 86 1.22 -16.43 -5.29
C LEU A 86 0.82 -17.30 -6.50
N THR A 87 -0.38 -17.08 -7.03
CA THR A 87 -0.94 -17.83 -8.16
C THR A 87 -0.81 -17.05 -9.47
N ASP A 88 -1.08 -15.74 -9.44
CA ASP A 88 -1.16 -14.89 -10.63
C ASP A 88 -0.09 -13.78 -10.68
N ASP A 89 0.82 -13.74 -9.72
CA ASP A 89 1.88 -12.74 -9.61
C ASP A 89 1.37 -11.29 -9.59
N THR A 90 0.14 -11.03 -9.13
CA THR A 90 -0.40 -9.68 -8.97
C THR A 90 -0.52 -9.27 -7.50
N VAL A 91 -0.30 -7.99 -7.21
CA VAL A 91 -0.41 -7.41 -5.87
C VAL A 91 -1.51 -6.38 -5.82
N THR A 92 -2.08 -6.17 -4.64
CA THR A 92 -3.11 -5.16 -4.44
C THR A 92 -2.48 -3.87 -3.92
N ILE A 93 -2.68 -2.76 -4.61
CA ILE A 93 -2.35 -1.40 -4.13
C ILE A 93 -3.62 -0.76 -3.60
N ARG A 94 -3.57 -0.22 -2.38
CA ARG A 94 -4.62 0.60 -1.76
C ARG A 94 -4.18 2.05 -1.68
N ASP A 95 -5.04 2.97 -2.09
CA ASP A 95 -4.89 4.40 -1.87
C ASP A 95 -5.48 4.80 -0.51
N ARG A 96 -4.72 5.61 0.24
CA ARG A 96 -5.08 6.10 1.57
C ARG A 96 -6.35 6.95 1.55
N ASP A 97 -6.42 7.92 0.63
CA ASP A 97 -7.44 8.97 0.67
C ASP A 97 -8.81 8.42 0.26
N SER A 98 -8.84 7.73 -0.88
CA SER A 98 -10.05 7.17 -1.49
C SER A 98 -10.43 5.77 -0.97
N CYS A 99 -9.51 5.06 -0.31
CA CYS A 99 -9.66 3.64 0.03
C CYS A 99 -9.86 2.69 -1.16
N ARG A 100 -9.69 3.17 -2.39
CA ARG A 100 -9.77 2.33 -3.58
C ARG A 100 -8.60 1.35 -3.60
N GLN A 101 -8.84 0.19 -4.19
CA GLN A 101 -7.88 -0.89 -4.32
C GLN A 101 -7.79 -1.31 -5.78
N TRP A 102 -6.58 -1.55 -6.27
CA TRP A 102 -6.30 -1.98 -7.64
C TRP A 102 -5.30 -3.12 -7.63
N ARG A 103 -5.47 -4.06 -8.55
CA ARG A 103 -4.53 -5.17 -8.74
C ARG A 103 -3.58 -4.84 -9.87
N VAL A 104 -2.28 -4.94 -9.59
CA VAL A 104 -1.22 -4.69 -10.56
C VAL A 104 -0.26 -5.86 -10.62
N PRO A 105 0.35 -6.16 -11.78
CA PRO A 105 1.41 -7.15 -11.85
C PRO A 105 2.57 -6.81 -10.90
N SER A 106 3.06 -7.78 -10.14
CA SER A 106 4.18 -7.60 -9.21
C SER A 106 5.43 -7.08 -9.90
N ALA A 107 5.72 -7.53 -11.13
CA ALA A 107 6.83 -7.04 -11.95
C ALA A 107 6.69 -5.55 -12.35
N GLY A 108 5.47 -5.01 -12.37
CA GLY A 108 5.18 -3.62 -12.71
C GLY A 108 4.99 -2.71 -11.49
N VAL A 109 5.10 -3.25 -10.27
CA VAL A 109 4.71 -2.54 -9.04
C VAL A 109 5.52 -1.25 -8.82
N ALA A 110 6.81 -1.26 -9.15
CA ALA A 110 7.66 -0.08 -9.02
C ALA A 110 7.25 1.05 -9.97
N ARG A 111 6.79 0.69 -11.18
CA ARG A 111 6.29 1.66 -12.16
C ARG A 111 4.92 2.19 -11.73
N ALA A 112 4.00 1.29 -11.36
CA ALA A 112 2.67 1.67 -10.87
C ALA A 112 2.75 2.61 -9.66
N LEU A 113 3.64 2.33 -8.70
CA LEU A 113 3.85 3.21 -7.56
C LEU A 113 4.40 4.59 -7.98
N GLN A 114 5.32 4.63 -8.95
CA GLN A 114 5.84 5.89 -9.45
C GLN A 114 4.74 6.75 -10.09
N ASP A 115 3.94 6.15 -10.99
CA ASP A 115 2.86 6.83 -11.70
C ASP A 115 1.84 7.40 -10.69
N LEU A 116 1.48 6.61 -9.69
CA LEU A 116 0.63 7.01 -8.58
C LEU A 116 1.19 8.18 -7.75
N LEU A 117 2.49 8.17 -7.44
CA LEU A 117 3.15 9.26 -6.72
C LEU A 117 3.19 10.57 -7.53
N GLU A 118 3.19 10.45 -8.85
CA GLU A 118 3.14 11.57 -9.81
C GLU A 118 1.71 12.05 -10.10
N GLY A 119 0.69 11.35 -9.56
CA GLY A 119 -0.74 11.67 -9.77
C GLY A 119 -1.30 11.18 -11.10
N GLN A 120 -0.62 10.23 -11.75
CA GLN A 120 -1.11 9.60 -12.97
C GLN A 120 -2.18 8.53 -12.64
N PRO A 121 -3.14 8.31 -13.54
CA PRO A 121 -4.13 7.26 -13.38
C PRO A 121 -3.46 5.88 -13.41
N ILE A 122 -4.10 4.92 -12.73
CA ILE A 122 -3.57 3.56 -12.61
C ILE A 122 -3.80 2.81 -13.91
N PRO A 123 -2.83 1.98 -14.36
CA PRO A 123 -3.03 1.10 -15.50
C PRO A 123 -4.24 0.16 -15.27
N GLY A 124 -5.27 0.28 -16.12
CA GLY A 124 -6.48 -0.55 -16.05
C GLY A 124 -7.70 0.08 -15.34
N ASP A 125 -7.65 1.36 -14.98
CA ASP A 125 -8.80 2.14 -14.48
C ASP A 125 -9.51 2.90 -15.63
N GLU A 126 -9.77 2.21 -16.76
CA GLU A 126 -10.67 2.67 -17.84
C GLU A 126 -12.13 2.31 -17.54
#